data_AF-A0A662QAQ4-F1
#
_entry.id   AF-A0A662QAQ4-F1
#
_cell.length_a   1.000
_cell.length_b   1.000
_cell.length_c   1.000
_cell.angle_alpha   90.00
_cell.angle_beta   90.00
_cell.angle_gamma   90.00
#
_symmetry.space_group_name_H-M   'P 1'
#
loop_
_entity.id
_entity.type
_entity.pdbx_description
1 polymer ?
#
loop_
_entity_poly.entity_id
_entity_poly.type
_entity_poly.pdbx_seq_one_letter_code
_entity_poly.pdbx_strand_id
1 'polypeptide(L)'
;MKGGDWVEFDVTSSVRNALTSGVPHYGWMLIPMGLGYSKFTEAKFYSREGGEPVPGAFPGTLPARDRRPVLVIEFGPPYTTVPIKDKTMCKDVQRTPPYDPIDRSSTFTTRDRKAVAWVKFGPLYAGHRVEFHWYYLDNSAGPSRVHLFRYDVPDPKQRGQAQWDWYVVWSEFPIRGTIYARYPRPSHWEVKIYVDGTYVDSLYFTIVD
;
A
#
# COMPACT_ATOMS: atom_id res chain seq x y z
N MET A 1 -15.80 -3.10 10.71
CA MET A 1 -16.14 -1.92 9.88
C MET A 1 -15.95 -2.33 8.45
N LYS A 2 -16.98 -2.22 7.63
CA LYS A 2 -16.81 -2.24 6.18
C LYS A 2 -16.01 -0.99 5.84
N GLY A 3 -15.33 -1.00 4.73
CA GLY A 3 -14.69 0.22 4.32
C GLY A 3 -15.61 1.15 3.57
N GLY A 4 -15.28 2.43 3.65
CA GLY A 4 -16.26 3.50 3.57
C GLY A 4 -16.97 3.76 4.90
N ASP A 5 -16.81 2.92 5.94
CA ASP A 5 -17.27 3.27 7.28
C ASP A 5 -16.32 4.32 7.88
N TRP A 6 -16.86 5.20 8.70
CA TRP A 6 -16.09 6.12 9.53
C TRP A 6 -16.57 6.03 10.97
N VAL A 7 -15.70 6.44 11.90
CA VAL A 7 -16.08 6.61 13.30
C VAL A 7 -15.75 8.03 13.71
N GLU A 8 -16.72 8.66 14.38
CA GLU A 8 -16.60 10.00 14.94
C GLU A 8 -16.40 9.92 16.44
N PHE A 9 -15.43 10.66 16.95
CA PHE A 9 -15.22 10.84 18.38
C PHE A 9 -15.46 12.29 18.74
N ASP A 10 -16.38 12.53 19.68
CA ASP A 10 -16.54 13.83 20.32
C ASP A 10 -15.35 14.06 21.27
N VAL A 11 -14.49 15.01 20.91
CA VAL A 11 -13.27 15.33 21.66
C VAL A 11 -13.38 16.66 22.42
N THR A 12 -14.59 17.22 22.55
CA THR A 12 -14.83 18.55 23.15
C THR A 12 -14.20 18.72 24.51
N SER A 13 -14.42 17.78 25.42
CA SER A 13 -13.88 17.85 26.78
C SER A 13 -12.35 17.71 26.80
N SER A 14 -11.81 16.87 25.91
CA SER A 14 -10.36 16.67 25.79
C SER A 14 -9.65 17.92 25.26
N VAL A 15 -10.19 18.55 24.21
CA VAL A 15 -9.69 19.82 23.66
C VAL A 15 -9.79 20.93 24.70
N ARG A 16 -10.94 21.06 25.39
CA ARG A 16 -11.12 22.07 26.44
C ARG A 16 -10.06 21.93 27.53
N ASN A 17 -9.84 20.72 28.04
CA ASN A 17 -8.87 20.44 29.09
C ASN A 17 -7.43 20.74 28.65
N ALA A 18 -7.08 20.42 27.40
CA ALA A 18 -5.77 20.73 26.84
C ALA A 18 -5.52 22.24 26.73
N LEU A 19 -6.52 23.01 26.24
CA LEU A 19 -6.42 24.46 26.14
C LEU A 19 -6.33 25.15 27.50
N THR A 20 -7.02 24.63 28.53
CA THR A 20 -7.01 25.22 29.88
C THR A 20 -5.80 24.83 30.72
N SER A 21 -5.08 23.76 30.35
CA SER A 21 -3.93 23.26 31.13
C SER A 21 -2.60 23.90 30.75
N GLY A 22 -2.56 24.78 29.74
CA GLY A 22 -1.36 25.53 29.37
C GLY A 22 -0.22 24.68 28.77
N VAL A 23 -0.50 23.42 28.42
CA VAL A 23 0.46 22.56 27.73
C VAL A 23 0.64 22.99 26.28
N PRO A 24 1.88 23.11 25.79
CA PRO A 24 2.16 23.61 24.44
C PRO A 24 1.76 22.62 23.33
N HIS A 25 1.61 21.34 23.68
CA HIS A 25 1.25 20.27 22.76
C HIS A 25 0.27 19.31 23.43
N TYR A 26 -0.73 18.89 22.66
CA TYR A 26 -1.68 17.85 23.04
C TYR A 26 -1.98 17.01 21.79
N GLY A 27 -2.34 15.76 21.98
CA GLY A 27 -2.63 14.85 20.88
C GLY A 27 -3.34 13.60 21.36
N TRP A 28 -3.93 12.88 20.42
CA TRP A 28 -4.56 11.59 20.65
C TRP A 28 -3.72 10.51 20.00
N MET A 29 -3.46 9.44 20.74
CA MET A 29 -2.85 8.22 20.20
C MET A 29 -3.94 7.17 20.04
N LEU A 30 -4.15 6.74 18.80
CA LEU A 30 -5.10 5.69 18.47
C LEU A 30 -4.34 4.37 18.36
N ILE A 31 -4.69 3.40 19.21
CA ILE A 31 -4.13 2.05 19.16
C ILE A 31 -5.25 1.09 18.71
N PRO A 32 -5.28 0.64 17.46
CA PRO A 32 -6.27 -0.34 17.02
C PRO A 32 -5.99 -1.69 17.70
N MET A 33 -6.92 -2.16 18.52
CA MET A 33 -6.83 -3.43 19.24
C MET A 33 -7.77 -4.44 18.57
N GLY A 34 -7.27 -5.19 17.56
CA GLY A 34 -8.02 -6.31 16.97
C GLY A 34 -7.39 -6.90 15.70
N LEU A 35 -7.54 -8.21 15.53
CA LEU A 35 -6.92 -9.04 14.47
C LEU A 35 -7.62 -8.99 13.09
N GLY A 36 -8.46 -7.98 12.81
CA GLY A 36 -9.31 -8.02 11.60
C GLY A 36 -9.87 -6.69 11.10
N TYR A 37 -9.26 -5.56 11.43
CA TYR A 37 -9.73 -4.26 10.93
C TYR A 37 -9.07 -3.89 9.60
N SER A 38 -9.84 -3.28 8.70
CA SER A 38 -9.34 -2.54 7.53
C SER A 38 -8.23 -1.59 7.98
N LYS A 39 -7.08 -1.60 7.29
CA LYS A 39 -5.97 -0.70 7.63
C LYS A 39 -6.49 0.75 7.67
N PHE A 40 -6.16 1.45 8.74
CA PHE A 40 -6.39 2.88 8.89
C PHE A 40 -5.85 3.62 7.66
N THR A 41 -6.69 4.41 7.00
CA THR A 41 -6.30 5.17 5.80
C THR A 41 -6.07 6.64 6.10
N GLU A 42 -6.87 7.25 6.96
CA GLU A 42 -6.79 8.68 7.24
C GLU A 42 -7.46 9.07 8.58
N ALA A 43 -6.90 10.06 9.28
CA ALA A 43 -7.53 10.74 10.42
C ALA A 43 -7.58 12.24 10.13
N LYS A 44 -8.76 12.83 10.26
CA LYS A 44 -8.97 14.28 10.08
C LYS A 44 -9.46 14.90 11.38
N PHE A 45 -8.85 16.02 11.77
CA PHE A 45 -9.27 16.79 12.94
C PHE A 45 -10.05 18.03 12.53
N TYR A 46 -11.29 18.04 12.97
CA TYR A 46 -12.30 19.07 12.84
C TYR A 46 -12.16 20.19 13.87
N SER A 47 -11.43 21.28 13.57
CA SER A 47 -11.32 22.42 14.50
C SER A 47 -12.34 23.53 14.18
N ARG A 48 -12.74 24.28 15.22
CA ARG A 48 -13.83 25.27 15.29
C ARG A 48 -13.89 26.35 14.19
N GLU A 49 -12.90 26.47 13.31
CA GLU A 49 -12.84 27.49 12.25
C GLU A 49 -12.90 26.96 10.81
N GLY A 50 -12.99 25.66 10.57
CA GLY A 50 -13.15 25.11 9.22
C GLY A 50 -14.32 24.15 9.19
N GLY A 51 -15.33 24.44 8.37
CA GLY A 51 -16.52 23.60 8.23
C GLY A 51 -16.18 22.13 7.96
N GLU A 52 -16.95 21.26 8.60
CA GLU A 52 -16.89 19.79 8.46
C GLU A 52 -17.63 19.32 7.19
N PRO A 53 -17.14 18.28 6.49
CA PRO A 53 -17.91 17.58 5.48
C PRO A 53 -18.83 16.54 6.13
N VAL A 54 -20.12 16.60 5.80
CA VAL A 54 -21.06 15.53 6.13
C VAL A 54 -20.98 14.44 5.05
N PRO A 55 -20.93 13.16 5.42
CA PRO A 55 -20.87 12.04 4.48
C PRO A 55 -22.07 12.05 3.52
N GLY A 56 -21.79 12.30 2.24
CA GLY A 56 -22.79 12.38 1.15
C GLY A 56 -23.34 13.78 0.84
N ALA A 57 -23.00 14.81 1.60
CA ALA A 57 -23.39 16.19 1.30
C ALA A 57 -22.20 16.96 0.69
N PHE A 58 -22.40 17.60 -0.46
CA PHE A 58 -21.44 18.58 -0.98
C PHE A 58 -21.30 19.76 0.02
N PRO A 59 -20.13 20.40 0.12
CA PRO A 59 -19.91 21.48 1.08
C PRO A 59 -20.94 22.62 0.90
N GLY A 60 -21.76 22.93 1.93
CA GLY A 60 -22.58 24.15 1.97
C GLY A 60 -24.03 24.09 2.48
N THR A 61 -24.57 22.95 2.96
CA THR A 61 -26.03 22.81 3.18
C THR A 61 -26.53 22.51 4.61
N LEU A 62 -25.77 22.75 5.69
CA LEU A 62 -26.26 22.54 7.07
C LEU A 62 -26.11 23.76 8.00
N PRO A 63 -27.08 24.01 8.91
CA PRO A 63 -27.12 25.21 9.76
C PRO A 63 -26.15 25.17 10.96
N ALA A 64 -25.62 26.34 11.29
CA ALA A 64 -24.46 26.62 12.15
C ALA A 64 -24.53 26.27 13.67
N ARG A 65 -25.53 25.53 14.16
CA ARG A 65 -25.78 25.38 15.61
C ARG A 65 -25.11 24.18 16.31
N ASP A 66 -24.59 23.19 15.59
CA ASP A 66 -24.03 21.94 16.17
C ASP A 66 -22.49 21.85 16.16
N ARG A 67 -21.80 22.99 16.37
CA ARG A 67 -20.34 23.14 16.21
C ARG A 67 -19.53 22.61 17.41
N ARG A 68 -19.33 21.29 17.50
CA ARG A 68 -18.36 20.65 18.42
C ARG A 68 -17.12 20.13 17.67
N PRO A 69 -15.92 20.10 18.26
CA PRO A 69 -14.74 19.52 17.64
C PRO A 69 -14.89 17.99 17.52
N VAL A 70 -14.61 17.46 16.32
CA VAL A 70 -14.74 16.04 16.00
C VAL A 70 -13.42 15.50 15.47
N LEU A 71 -13.08 14.28 15.89
CA LEU A 71 -12.06 13.47 15.23
C LEU A 71 -12.77 12.43 14.36
N VAL A 72 -12.57 12.51 13.04
CA VAL A 72 -13.13 11.57 12.07
C VAL A 72 -12.05 10.59 11.66
N ILE A 73 -12.32 9.30 11.85
CA ILE A 73 -11.48 8.20 11.35
C ILE A 73 -12.19 7.60 10.15
N GLU A 74 -11.58 7.68 8.97
CA GLU A 74 -12.07 7.03 7.76
C GLU A 74 -11.40 5.66 7.62
N PHE A 75 -12.22 4.62 7.51
CA PHE A 75 -11.74 3.28 7.16
C PHE A 75 -11.91 3.11 5.66
N GLY A 76 -10.81 2.97 4.92
CA GLY A 76 -10.87 2.66 3.48
C GLY A 76 -11.66 1.37 3.21
N PRO A 77 -12.21 1.17 1.98
CA PRO A 77 -13.01 0.01 1.53
C PRO A 77 -12.50 -1.29 2.16
N PRO A 78 -13.38 -2.25 2.54
CA PRO A 78 -12.90 -3.52 3.06
C PRO A 78 -12.22 -4.12 1.84
N TYR A 79 -10.91 -3.97 1.75
CA TYR A 79 -10.18 -4.42 0.60
C TYR A 79 -10.59 -5.89 0.48
N THR A 80 -11.19 -6.26 -0.65
CA THR A 80 -11.08 -7.63 -1.12
C THR A 80 -9.59 -7.82 -1.23
N THR A 81 -8.98 -8.24 -0.13
CA THR A 81 -7.54 -8.25 0.02
C THR A 81 -7.15 -9.36 -0.92
N VAL A 82 -6.66 -8.98 -2.09
CA VAL A 82 -6.34 -9.94 -3.14
C VAL A 82 -5.35 -10.91 -2.51
N PRO A 83 -5.74 -12.17 -2.28
CA PRO A 83 -5.03 -13.03 -1.36
C PRO A 83 -3.67 -13.36 -1.96
N ILE A 84 -2.60 -12.97 -1.26
CA ILE A 84 -1.23 -13.34 -1.61
C ILE A 84 -0.94 -14.69 -0.96
N LYS A 85 -0.71 -15.72 -1.77
CA LYS A 85 -0.29 -17.04 -1.31
C LYS A 85 1.21 -17.08 -1.02
N ASP A 86 2.00 -16.39 -1.84
CA ASP A 86 3.45 -16.31 -1.70
C ASP A 86 3.97 -15.08 -2.45
N LYS A 87 5.09 -14.52 -2.00
CA LYS A 87 5.79 -13.42 -2.64
C LYS A 87 7.28 -13.50 -2.34
N THR A 88 8.11 -13.09 -3.29
CA THR A 88 9.56 -13.10 -3.07
C THR A 88 10.31 -12.23 -4.07
N MET A 89 11.52 -11.85 -3.69
CA MET A 89 12.54 -11.42 -4.63
C MET A 89 13.31 -12.65 -5.12
N CYS A 90 13.67 -12.71 -6.40
CA CYS A 90 14.38 -13.84 -6.98
C CYS A 90 15.24 -13.43 -8.19
N LYS A 91 16.11 -14.33 -8.67
CA LYS A 91 17.00 -14.02 -9.81
C LYS A 91 16.36 -14.27 -11.17
N ASP A 92 15.43 -15.22 -11.25
CA ASP A 92 14.68 -15.50 -12.48
C ASP A 92 13.35 -16.21 -12.16
N VAL A 93 12.58 -16.52 -13.20
CA VAL A 93 11.31 -17.26 -13.12
C VAL A 93 11.37 -18.44 -14.09
N GLN A 94 10.80 -19.59 -13.71
CA GLN A 94 10.67 -20.72 -14.62
C GLN A 94 9.96 -20.29 -15.92
N ARG A 95 10.43 -20.82 -17.07
CA ARG A 95 9.87 -20.45 -18.38
C ARG A 95 8.51 -21.07 -18.67
N THR A 96 8.15 -22.10 -17.93
CA THR A 96 6.91 -22.85 -18.11
C THR A 96 6.14 -22.90 -16.80
N PRO A 97 4.81 -23.13 -16.85
CA PRO A 97 4.01 -23.34 -15.65
C PRO A 97 4.67 -24.39 -14.73
N PRO A 98 4.68 -24.18 -13.40
CA PRO A 98 3.90 -23.18 -12.66
C PRO A 98 4.51 -21.76 -12.56
N TYR A 99 5.60 -21.48 -13.28
CA TYR A 99 6.32 -20.20 -13.22
C TYR A 99 6.88 -19.90 -11.82
N ASP A 100 7.46 -20.90 -11.16
CA ASP A 100 8.04 -20.71 -9.83
C ASP A 100 9.29 -19.81 -9.86
N PRO A 101 9.58 -19.09 -8.76
CA PRO A 101 10.76 -18.25 -8.67
C PRO A 101 12.03 -19.10 -8.59
N ILE A 102 13.05 -18.71 -9.35
CA ILE A 102 14.37 -19.33 -9.38
C ILE A 102 15.33 -18.47 -8.54
N ASP A 103 16.06 -19.12 -7.63
CA ASP A 103 17.02 -18.49 -6.72
C ASP A 103 16.41 -17.31 -5.95
N ARG A 104 15.50 -17.64 -5.02
CA ARG A 104 14.91 -16.65 -4.10
C ARG A 104 16.02 -15.94 -3.33
N SER A 105 16.09 -14.61 -3.45
CA SER A 105 17.12 -13.79 -2.81
C SER A 105 16.66 -12.35 -2.71
N SER A 106 16.93 -11.70 -1.57
CA SER A 106 16.81 -10.25 -1.38
C SER A 106 18.16 -9.53 -1.50
N THR A 107 19.23 -10.24 -1.87
CA THR A 107 20.58 -9.66 -2.05
C THR A 107 21.06 -9.96 -3.46
N PHE A 108 21.51 -8.91 -4.15
CA PHE A 108 21.97 -8.97 -5.53
C PHE A 108 23.34 -8.28 -5.66
N THR A 109 23.99 -8.55 -6.78
CA THR A 109 25.28 -7.99 -7.17
C THR A 109 25.15 -7.25 -8.49
N THR A 110 26.08 -6.37 -8.80
CA THR A 110 26.11 -5.69 -10.11
C THR A 110 26.43 -6.62 -11.28
N ARG A 111 26.85 -7.85 -10.98
CA ARG A 111 27.01 -8.94 -11.96
C ARG A 111 25.72 -9.68 -12.26
N ASP A 112 24.72 -9.62 -11.37
CA ASP A 112 23.41 -10.22 -11.60
C ASP A 112 22.72 -9.51 -12.75
N ARG A 113 22.12 -10.28 -13.67
CA ARG A 113 21.44 -9.72 -14.84
C ARG A 113 20.25 -8.84 -14.43
N LYS A 114 19.50 -9.29 -13.43
CA LYS A 114 18.25 -8.68 -12.99
C LYS A 114 17.90 -9.10 -11.56
N ALA A 115 17.05 -8.32 -10.91
CA ALA A 115 16.22 -8.75 -9.80
C ALA A 115 14.79 -8.95 -10.30
N VAL A 116 14.06 -9.90 -9.73
CA VAL A 116 12.65 -10.15 -10.07
C VAL A 116 11.82 -10.07 -8.81
N ALA A 117 10.79 -9.21 -8.85
CA ALA A 117 9.71 -9.22 -7.87
C ALA A 117 8.63 -10.17 -8.36
N TRP A 118 8.35 -11.22 -7.58
CA TRP A 118 7.42 -12.29 -7.95
C TRP A 118 6.33 -12.42 -6.91
N VAL A 119 5.08 -12.57 -7.35
CA VAL A 119 3.90 -12.70 -6.48
C VAL A 119 2.97 -13.76 -7.04
N LYS A 120 2.51 -14.65 -6.15
CA LYS A 120 1.45 -15.62 -6.41
C LYS A 120 0.22 -15.25 -5.63
N PHE A 121 -0.81 -14.86 -6.36
CA PHE A 121 -2.14 -14.59 -5.82
C PHE A 121 -2.99 -15.86 -5.82
N GLY A 122 -4.08 -15.87 -5.06
CA GLY A 122 -5.15 -16.86 -5.19
C GLY A 122 -5.88 -17.17 -3.88
N PRO A 123 -7.18 -17.54 -3.93
CA PRO A 123 -8.02 -17.59 -5.14
C PRO A 123 -8.42 -16.19 -5.65
N LEU A 124 -8.63 -16.04 -6.97
CA LEU A 124 -9.10 -14.83 -7.63
C LEU A 124 -10.41 -15.07 -8.37
N TYR A 125 -11.45 -14.28 -8.08
CA TYR A 125 -12.79 -14.46 -8.67
C TYR A 125 -13.07 -13.51 -9.86
N ALA A 126 -12.16 -12.59 -10.14
CA ALA A 126 -12.27 -11.60 -11.19
C ALA A 126 -10.88 -11.30 -11.79
N GLY A 127 -10.87 -10.54 -12.90
CA GLY A 127 -9.64 -9.95 -13.42
C GLY A 127 -9.20 -8.79 -12.53
N HIS A 128 -7.90 -8.53 -12.50
CA HIS A 128 -7.29 -7.51 -11.63
C HIS A 128 -6.11 -6.85 -12.33
N ARG A 129 -5.88 -5.56 -12.07
CA ARG A 129 -4.68 -4.86 -12.53
C ARG A 129 -3.63 -4.82 -11.44
N VAL A 130 -2.51 -5.49 -11.69
CA VAL A 130 -1.37 -5.55 -10.77
C VAL A 130 -0.31 -4.54 -11.21
N GLU A 131 0.21 -3.75 -10.28
CA GLU A 131 1.29 -2.81 -10.53
C GLU A 131 2.46 -3.02 -9.56
N PHE A 132 3.68 -3.02 -10.09
CA PHE A 132 4.92 -3.07 -9.33
C PHE A 132 5.64 -1.73 -9.46
N HIS A 133 5.75 -1.01 -8.36
CA HIS A 133 6.41 0.29 -8.29
C HIS A 133 7.76 0.11 -7.59
N TRP A 134 8.85 0.30 -8.32
CA TRP A 134 10.21 0.10 -7.84
C TRP A 134 10.79 1.43 -7.36
N TYR A 135 11.30 1.43 -6.13
CA TYR A 135 11.87 2.58 -5.45
C TYR A 135 13.33 2.36 -5.12
N TYR A 136 14.14 3.37 -5.39
CA TYR A 136 15.47 3.53 -4.81
C TYR A 136 15.34 4.36 -3.53
N LEU A 137 15.87 3.85 -2.42
CA LEU A 137 15.64 4.42 -1.08
C LEU A 137 16.73 5.40 -0.64
N ASP A 138 17.95 5.26 -1.16
CA ASP A 138 19.13 5.99 -0.65
C ASP A 138 19.40 7.32 -1.39
N ASN A 139 18.38 7.88 -2.06
CA ASN A 139 18.52 9.21 -2.66
C ASN A 139 18.51 10.27 -1.54
N SER A 140 19.42 11.24 -1.61
CA SER A 140 19.52 12.33 -0.63
C SER A 140 18.26 13.19 -0.54
N ALA A 141 17.45 13.24 -1.59
CA ALA A 141 16.15 13.90 -1.61
C ALA A 141 14.99 13.03 -1.08
N GLY A 142 15.28 11.81 -0.64
CA GLY A 142 14.31 10.81 -0.18
C GLY A 142 13.97 9.75 -1.24
N PRO A 143 13.22 8.70 -0.86
CA PRO A 143 12.89 7.58 -1.74
C PRO A 143 12.24 8.02 -3.06
N SER A 144 12.71 7.45 -4.17
CA SER A 144 12.28 7.84 -5.51
C SER A 144 11.88 6.63 -6.35
N ARG A 145 10.73 6.72 -7.04
CA ARG A 145 10.27 5.65 -7.94
C ARG A 145 11.06 5.71 -9.23
N VAL A 146 11.75 4.62 -9.57
CA VAL A 146 12.59 4.52 -10.78
C VAL A 146 11.95 3.69 -11.88
N HIS A 147 11.03 2.78 -11.53
CA HIS A 147 10.39 1.91 -12.50
C HIS A 147 8.96 1.56 -12.09
N LEU A 148 8.11 1.34 -13.09
CA LEU A 148 6.72 0.95 -12.95
C LEU A 148 6.42 -0.14 -13.98
N PHE A 149 5.96 -1.29 -13.50
CA PHE A 149 5.45 -2.37 -14.33
C PHE A 149 3.96 -2.58 -14.04
N ARG A 150 3.19 -2.94 -15.08
CA ARG A 150 1.74 -3.14 -15.01
C ARG A 150 1.36 -4.41 -15.73
N TYR A 151 0.44 -5.16 -15.15
CA TYR A 151 -0.08 -6.39 -15.72
C TYR A 151 -1.55 -6.54 -15.43
N ASP A 152 -2.34 -6.88 -16.44
CA ASP A 152 -3.77 -7.16 -16.31
C ASP A 152 -3.99 -8.68 -16.21
N VAL A 153 -4.35 -9.15 -15.02
CA VAL A 153 -4.81 -10.52 -14.80
C VAL A 153 -6.18 -10.67 -15.48
N PRO A 154 -6.34 -11.60 -16.42
CA PRO A 154 -7.59 -11.78 -17.15
C PRO A 154 -8.70 -12.27 -16.22
N ASP A 155 -9.94 -11.91 -16.52
CA ASP A 155 -11.10 -12.43 -15.80
C ASP A 155 -11.23 -13.95 -16.02
N PRO A 156 -11.29 -14.78 -14.96
CA PRO A 156 -11.42 -16.23 -15.09
C PRO A 156 -12.67 -16.64 -15.89
N LYS A 157 -13.76 -15.84 -15.83
CA LYS A 157 -15.00 -16.11 -16.56
C LYS A 157 -14.83 -16.02 -18.07
N GLN A 158 -13.96 -15.12 -18.55
CA GLN A 158 -13.60 -15.02 -19.98
C GLN A 158 -12.84 -16.27 -20.47
N ARG A 159 -12.33 -17.09 -19.54
CA ARG A 159 -11.63 -18.35 -19.80
C ARG A 159 -12.47 -19.58 -19.44
N GLY A 160 -13.77 -19.40 -19.16
CA GLY A 160 -14.68 -20.49 -18.79
C GLY A 160 -14.45 -21.05 -17.38
N GLN A 161 -13.77 -20.30 -16.50
CA GLN A 161 -13.47 -20.70 -15.13
C GLN A 161 -14.26 -19.85 -14.13
N ALA A 162 -14.62 -20.43 -12.98
CA ALA A 162 -15.30 -19.70 -11.91
C ALA A 162 -14.33 -18.79 -11.12
N GLN A 163 -13.06 -19.20 -11.04
CA GLN A 163 -11.98 -18.50 -10.34
C GLN A 163 -10.63 -18.96 -10.88
N TRP A 164 -9.58 -18.19 -10.61
CA TRP A 164 -8.21 -18.67 -10.62
C TRP A 164 -7.87 -19.23 -9.23
N ASP A 165 -7.53 -20.50 -9.11
CA ASP A 165 -7.05 -21.05 -7.82
C ASP A 165 -5.72 -20.41 -7.39
N TRP A 166 -4.92 -20.04 -8.39
CA TRP A 166 -3.74 -19.20 -8.23
C TRP A 166 -3.43 -18.46 -9.53
N TYR A 167 -2.75 -17.32 -9.42
CA TYR A 167 -2.24 -16.58 -10.56
C TYR A 167 -0.89 -15.97 -10.20
N VAL A 168 0.10 -16.13 -11.07
CA VAL A 168 1.47 -15.64 -10.86
C VAL A 168 1.70 -14.41 -11.71
N VAL A 169 2.22 -13.35 -11.10
CA VAL A 169 2.66 -12.12 -11.78
C VAL A 169 4.05 -11.77 -11.28
N TRP A 170 4.93 -11.36 -12.19
CA TRP A 170 6.26 -10.90 -11.83
C TRP A 170 6.66 -9.66 -12.62
N SER A 171 7.59 -8.90 -12.06
CA SER A 171 8.22 -7.74 -12.68
C SER A 171 9.74 -7.91 -12.61
N GLU A 172 10.42 -7.63 -13.72
CA GLU A 172 11.88 -7.69 -13.80
C GLU A 172 12.48 -6.30 -13.68
N PHE A 173 13.58 -6.20 -12.94
CA PHE A 173 14.37 -4.99 -12.77
C PHE A 173 15.82 -5.23 -13.20
N PRO A 174 16.28 -4.62 -14.31
CA PRO A 174 17.59 -4.93 -14.88
C PRO A 174 18.73 -4.29 -14.05
N ILE A 175 19.75 -5.07 -13.71
CA ILE A 175 20.89 -4.61 -12.90
C ILE A 175 22.15 -4.48 -13.76
N ARG A 176 22.73 -5.60 -14.21
CA ARG A 176 23.99 -5.58 -14.97
C ARG A 176 23.87 -4.74 -16.24
N GLY A 177 24.81 -3.81 -16.40
CA GLY A 177 24.91 -2.95 -17.58
C GLY A 177 23.96 -1.74 -17.59
N THR A 178 23.21 -1.51 -16.51
CA THR A 178 22.30 -0.34 -16.39
C THR A 178 22.88 0.76 -15.50
N ILE A 179 22.17 1.89 -15.40
CA ILE A 179 22.51 2.97 -14.48
C ILE A 179 22.40 2.54 -13.00
N TYR A 180 21.57 1.55 -12.68
CA TYR A 180 21.34 1.12 -11.31
C TYR A 180 22.55 0.38 -10.74
N ALA A 181 23.32 -0.29 -11.61
CA ALA A 181 24.62 -0.85 -11.25
C ALA A 181 25.71 0.21 -10.99
N ARG A 182 25.40 1.52 -11.11
CA ARG A 182 26.34 2.61 -10.82
C ARG A 182 26.01 3.35 -9.51
N TYR A 183 24.90 3.03 -8.87
CA TYR A 183 24.51 3.67 -7.61
C TYR A 183 25.50 3.33 -6.49
N PRO A 184 25.62 4.18 -5.44
CA PRO A 184 26.42 3.88 -4.26
C PRO A 184 26.03 2.53 -3.64
N ARG A 185 27.01 1.81 -3.09
CA ARG A 185 26.78 0.50 -2.44
C ARG A 185 27.06 0.56 -0.95
N PRO A 186 26.34 -0.25 -0.14
CA PRO A 186 25.16 -1.03 -0.55
C PRO A 186 24.00 -0.09 -0.91
N SER A 187 23.22 -0.46 -1.94
CA SER A 187 22.00 0.27 -2.30
C SER A 187 20.77 -0.49 -1.83
N HIS A 188 19.78 0.25 -1.30
CA HIS A 188 18.54 -0.27 -0.74
C HIS A 188 17.36 0.06 -1.63
N TRP A 189 16.49 -0.93 -1.80
CA TRP A 189 15.40 -0.89 -2.76
C TRP A 189 14.12 -1.46 -2.16
N GLU A 190 13.00 -0.92 -2.62
CA GLU A 190 11.66 -1.38 -2.28
C GLU A 190 10.83 -1.55 -3.55
N VAL A 191 10.04 -2.62 -3.61
CA VAL A 191 9.04 -2.83 -4.65
C VAL A 191 7.67 -2.85 -3.99
N LYS A 192 6.86 -1.82 -4.25
CA LYS A 192 5.48 -1.74 -3.77
C LYS A 192 4.55 -2.38 -4.79
N ILE A 193 3.70 -3.28 -4.31
CA ILE A 193 2.75 -4.04 -5.10
C ILE A 193 1.36 -3.45 -4.88
N TYR A 194 0.73 -3.04 -5.97
CA TYR A 194 -0.64 -2.54 -5.98
C TYR A 194 -1.53 -3.48 -6.79
N VAL A 195 -2.76 -3.65 -6.34
CA VAL A 195 -3.81 -4.33 -7.12
C VAL A 195 -5.03 -3.42 -7.20
N ASP A 196 -5.50 -3.14 -8.41
CA ASP A 196 -6.59 -2.21 -8.72
C ASP A 196 -6.38 -0.82 -8.08
N GLY A 197 -5.13 -0.33 -8.12
CA GLY A 197 -4.72 0.95 -7.54
C GLY A 197 -4.55 0.94 -6.00
N THR A 198 -4.86 -0.17 -5.33
CA THR A 198 -4.73 -0.32 -3.88
C THR A 198 -3.39 -0.94 -3.52
N TYR A 199 -2.67 -0.37 -2.55
CA TYR A 199 -1.47 -0.98 -1.99
C TYR A 199 -1.81 -2.30 -1.28
N VAL A 200 -1.14 -3.38 -1.68
CA VAL A 200 -1.33 -4.69 -1.05
C VAL A 200 -0.13 -5.05 -0.19
N ASP A 201 1.09 -4.95 -0.72
CA ASP A 201 2.29 -5.37 -0.02
C ASP A 201 3.58 -4.77 -0.61
N SER A 202 4.72 -5.02 0.04
CA SER A 202 6.05 -4.63 -0.45
C SER A 202 7.08 -5.77 -0.36
N LEU A 203 8.12 -5.66 -1.17
CA LEU A 203 9.32 -6.49 -1.14
C LEU A 203 10.55 -5.58 -1.03
N TYR A 204 11.57 -6.01 -0.30
CA TYR A 204 12.80 -5.26 -0.12
C TYR A 204 14.00 -6.06 -0.65
N PHE A 205 14.97 -5.37 -1.23
CA PHE A 205 16.24 -5.98 -1.64
C PHE A 205 17.40 -5.00 -1.58
N THR A 206 18.62 -5.54 -1.62
CA THR A 206 19.86 -4.76 -1.67
C THR A 206 20.74 -5.17 -2.85
N ILE A 207 21.54 -4.23 -3.35
CA ILE A 207 22.65 -4.50 -4.28
C ILE A 207 23.95 -4.11 -3.59
N VAL A 208 24.90 -5.05 -3.47
CA VAL A 208 26.02 -4.93 -2.51
C VAL A 208 27.42 -4.66 -3.09
N ASP A 209 27.67 -4.83 -4.40
CA ASP A 209 29.01 -4.67 -5.01
C ASP A 209 29.04 -3.77 -6.26
#